data_AF-A0A962L5Q0-F1
#
_entry.id   AF-A0A962L5Q0-F1
#
_cell.length_a   1.000
_cell.length_b   1.000
_cell.length_c   1.000
_cell.angle_alpha   90.00
_cell.angle_beta   90.00
_cell.angle_gamma   90.00
#
_symmetry.space_group_name_H-M   'P 1'
#
loop_
_entity.id
_entity.type
_entity.pdbx_description
1 polymer ?
#
loop_
_entity_poly.entity_id
_entity_poly.type
_entity_poly.pdbx_seq_one_letter_code
_entity_poly.pdbx_strand_id
1 'polypeptide(L)'
;MTIDTERSPANPDEVFWKLFSRVLKRPVDPGSYTRDELPEWDSLRHVELIFELEEAFGVNIDAEDIVELYSSPQAILDYLREHG
;
A
#
# COMPACT_ATOMS: atom_id res chain seq x y z
N MET A 1 27.89 -7.44 -21.15
CA MET A 1 26.66 -8.25 -21.31
C MET A 1 26.13 -8.52 -19.92
N THR A 2 25.30 -7.61 -19.44
CA THR A 2 24.41 -7.88 -18.30
C THR A 2 23.07 -7.40 -18.80
N ILE A 3 22.12 -8.32 -18.78
CA ILE A 3 20.79 -8.14 -19.30
C ILE A 3 20.11 -7.24 -18.28
N ASP A 4 19.91 -5.96 -18.61
CA ASP A 4 18.98 -5.12 -17.88
C ASP A 4 17.60 -5.71 -18.15
N THR A 5 17.20 -6.63 -17.28
CA THR A 5 15.89 -7.26 -17.29
C THR A 5 14.84 -6.18 -17.38
N GLU A 6 14.09 -6.20 -18.49
CA GLU A 6 12.90 -5.42 -18.74
C GLU A 6 12.06 -5.38 -17.47
N ARG A 7 11.99 -4.19 -16.86
CA ARG A 7 11.19 -3.92 -15.66
C ARG A 7 9.72 -4.02 -16.09
N SER A 8 9.20 -5.24 -16.09
CA SER A 8 7.77 -5.55 -16.18
C SER A 8 7.02 -4.57 -15.26
N PRO A 9 5.84 -4.05 -15.66
CA PRO A 9 5.07 -3.19 -14.77
C PRO A 9 4.93 -3.92 -13.45
N ALA A 10 5.42 -3.31 -12.38
CA ALA A 10 5.49 -3.95 -11.08
C ALA A 10 4.06 -4.37 -10.70
N ASN A 11 3.88 -5.64 -10.31
CA ASN A 11 2.58 -6.15 -9.87
C ASN A 11 2.01 -5.18 -8.81
N PRO A 12 0.78 -4.65 -8.95
CA PRO A 12 0.18 -3.72 -8.00
C PRO A 12 0.34 -4.16 -6.54
N ASP A 13 0.13 -5.46 -6.28
CA ASP A 13 0.31 -6.04 -4.95
C ASP A 13 1.79 -5.92 -4.49
N GLU A 14 2.76 -6.18 -5.37
CA GLU A 14 4.19 -6.06 -5.05
C GLU A 14 4.58 -4.60 -4.77
N VAL A 15 4.05 -3.65 -5.53
CA VAL A 15 4.26 -2.22 -5.29
C VAL A 15 3.68 -1.81 -3.95
N PHE A 16 2.43 -2.22 -3.67
CA PHE A 16 1.77 -1.96 -2.40
C PHE A 16 2.61 -2.47 -1.22
N TRP A 17 3.01 -3.74 -1.21
CA TRP A 17 3.75 -4.32 -0.08
C TRP A 17 5.12 -3.66 0.15
N LYS A 18 5.77 -3.18 -0.93
CA LYS A 18 6.99 -2.37 -0.83
C LYS A 18 6.74 -1.02 -0.16
N LEU A 19 5.69 -0.31 -0.57
CA LEU A 19 5.31 0.97 0.01
C LEU A 19 4.87 0.81 1.47
N PHE A 20 4.05 -0.21 1.74
CA PHE A 20 3.58 -0.55 3.08
C PHE A 20 4.75 -0.80 4.03
N SER A 21 5.70 -1.66 3.65
CA SER A 21 6.91 -1.92 4.44
C SER A 21 7.75 -0.64 4.66
N ARG A 22 7.86 0.21 3.63
CA ARG A 22 8.62 1.47 3.72
C ARG A 22 7.98 2.43 4.72
N VAL A 23 6.66 2.63 4.64
CA VAL A 23 5.92 3.55 5.52
C VAL A 23 5.97 3.08 6.97
N LEU A 24 5.76 1.78 7.20
CA LEU A 24 5.86 1.16 8.54
C LEU A 24 7.30 1.09 9.05
N LYS A 25 8.30 1.39 8.23
CA LYS A 25 9.74 1.35 8.56
C LYS A 25 10.19 -0.03 9.05
N ARG A 26 9.54 -1.09 8.57
CA ARG A 26 9.89 -2.48 8.85
C ARG A 26 9.49 -3.38 7.69
N PRO A 27 10.17 -4.52 7.51
CA PRO A 27 9.70 -5.54 6.59
C PRO A 27 8.30 -6.03 7.00
N VAL A 28 7.39 -6.09 6.03
CA VAL A 28 6.09 -6.74 6.14
C VAL A 28 5.93 -7.64 4.92
N ASP A 29 5.78 -8.93 5.17
CA ASP A 29 5.55 -9.90 4.10
C ASP A 29 4.11 -9.80 3.58
N PRO A 30 3.85 -10.11 2.30
CA PRO A 30 2.49 -10.19 1.79
C PRO A 30 1.62 -11.18 2.58
N GLY A 31 0.48 -10.71 3.07
CA GLY A 31 -0.42 -11.54 3.87
C GLY A 31 -1.66 -10.80 4.34
N SER A 32 -2.48 -11.49 5.13
CA SER A 32 -3.65 -10.90 5.78
C SER A 32 -3.27 -10.43 7.18
N TYR A 33 -3.45 -9.14 7.41
CA TYR A 33 -3.22 -8.52 8.71
C TYR A 33 -4.43 -7.68 9.09
N THR A 34 -4.70 -7.60 10.38
CA THR A 34 -5.58 -6.62 11.00
C THR A 34 -4.76 -5.43 11.47
N ARG A 35 -5.40 -4.28 11.65
CA ARG A 35 -4.76 -3.10 12.24
C ARG A 35 -4.15 -3.39 13.62
N ASP A 36 -4.79 -4.24 14.43
CA ASP A 36 -4.31 -4.58 15.78
C ASP A 36 -3.02 -5.40 15.77
N GLU A 37 -2.74 -6.13 14.69
CA GLU A 37 -1.50 -6.90 14.50
C GLU A 37 -0.32 -6.02 14.02
N LEU A 38 -0.60 -4.78 13.61
CA LEU A 38 0.37 -3.84 13.06
C LEU A 38 0.35 -2.53 13.87
N PRO A 39 0.88 -2.54 15.12
CA PRO A 39 0.87 -1.35 15.98
C PRO A 39 1.64 -0.16 15.39
N GLU A 40 2.58 -0.41 14.48
CA GLU A 40 3.30 0.63 13.74
C GLU A 40 2.42 1.34 12.70
N TRP A 41 1.31 0.73 12.28
CA TRP A 41 0.36 1.32 11.37
C TRP A 41 -0.64 2.23 12.11
N ASP A 42 -0.10 3.32 12.64
CA ASP A 42 -0.89 4.38 13.28
C ASP A 42 -1.59 5.31 12.26
N SER A 43 -2.37 6.27 12.75
CA SER A 43 -3.12 7.20 11.90
C SER A 43 -2.23 8.05 10.99
N LEU A 44 -1.02 8.39 11.45
CA LEU A 44 -0.08 9.19 10.67
C LEU A 44 0.52 8.35 9.54
N ARG A 45 0.91 7.11 9.84
CA ARG A 45 1.42 6.14 8.85
C ARG A 45 0.34 5.75 7.85
N HIS A 46 -0.92 5.66 8.27
CA HIS A 46 -2.01 5.42 7.36
C HIS A 46 -2.13 6.55 6.33
N VAL A 47 -2.16 7.82 6.77
CA VAL A 47 -2.23 8.97 5.85
C VAL A 47 -0.98 9.08 4.96
N GLU A 48 0.22 8.82 5.50
CA GLU A 48 1.46 8.78 4.73
C GLU A 48 1.39 7.70 3.62
N LEU A 49 0.86 6.52 3.94
CA LEU A 49 0.65 5.45 2.97
C LEU A 49 -0.33 5.86 1.87
N ILE A 50 -1.44 6.51 2.20
CA ILE A 50 -2.42 6.97 1.21
C ILE A 50 -1.75 7.87 0.17
N PHE A 51 -1.01 8.90 0.59
CA PHE A 51 -0.32 9.80 -0.36
C PHE A 51 0.67 9.06 -1.27
N GLU A 52 1.42 8.12 -0.71
CA GLU A 52 2.39 7.31 -1.47
C GLU A 52 1.68 6.40 -2.49
N LEU A 53 0.47 5.92 -2.19
CA LEU A 53 -0.33 5.12 -3.11
C LEU A 53 -0.97 5.97 -4.20
N GLU A 54 -1.51 7.14 -3.87
CA GLU A 54 -2.01 8.10 -4.86
C GLU A 54 -0.93 8.47 -5.88
N GLU A 55 0.29 8.78 -5.42
CA GLU A 55 1.42 9.06 -6.30
C GLU A 55 1.85 7.84 -7.14
N ALA A 56 1.90 6.64 -6.55
CA ALA A 56 2.39 5.44 -7.22
C ALA A 56 1.41 4.86 -8.25
N PHE A 57 0.11 4.96 -7.99
CA PHE A 57 -0.96 4.39 -8.81
C PHE A 57 -1.70 5.44 -9.65
N GLY A 58 -1.49 6.74 -9.38
CA GLY A 58 -2.20 7.81 -10.09
C GLY A 58 -3.69 7.88 -9.76
N VAL A 59 -4.07 7.40 -8.57
CA VAL A 59 -5.43 7.43 -8.04
C VAL A 59 -5.61 8.64 -7.11
N ASN A 60 -6.86 9.00 -6.82
CA ASN A 60 -7.21 9.99 -5.81
C ASN A 60 -8.17 9.34 -4.81
N ILE A 61 -7.79 9.30 -3.54
CA ILE A 61 -8.51 8.63 -2.46
C ILE A 61 -9.14 9.72 -1.59
N ASP A 62 -10.47 9.83 -1.62
CA ASP A 62 -11.17 10.88 -0.90
C ASP A 62 -11.16 10.64 0.61
N ALA A 63 -11.37 11.71 1.39
CA ALA A 63 -11.28 11.66 2.85
C ALA A 63 -12.22 10.63 3.51
N GLU A 64 -13.36 10.33 2.89
CA GLU A 64 -14.30 9.30 3.35
C GLU A 64 -13.68 7.90 3.19
N ASP A 65 -13.09 7.61 2.02
CA ASP A 65 -12.41 6.35 1.74
C ASP A 65 -11.17 6.16 2.62
N ILE A 66 -10.40 7.23 2.89
CA ILE A 66 -9.24 7.17 3.80
C ILE A 66 -9.65 6.60 5.16
N VAL A 67 -10.81 6.97 5.69
CA VAL A 67 -11.27 6.46 6.99
C VAL A 67 -11.66 4.98 6.90
N GLU A 68 -12.36 4.58 5.85
CA GLU A 68 -12.81 3.20 5.62
C GLU A 68 -11.64 2.23 5.35
N LEU A 69 -10.61 2.72 4.65
CA LEU A 69 -9.39 1.98 4.33
C LEU A 69 -8.48 1.73 5.54
N TYR A 70 -8.74 2.37 6.68
CA TYR A 70 -7.94 2.20 7.89
C TYR A 70 -8.34 0.99 8.76
N SER A 71 -8.66 -0.13 8.12
CA SER A 71 -9.11 -1.38 8.76
C SER A 71 -8.12 -2.53 8.58
N SER A 72 -7.63 -2.74 7.36
CA SER A 72 -6.67 -3.80 7.00
C SER A 72 -5.90 -3.45 5.73
N PRO A 73 -4.69 -3.99 5.52
CA PRO A 73 -3.97 -3.85 4.24
C PRO A 73 -4.78 -4.41 3.05
N GLN A 74 -5.62 -5.41 3.31
CA GLN A 74 -6.47 -6.03 2.28
C GLN A 74 -7.52 -5.06 1.73
N ALA A 75 -8.14 -4.24 2.59
CA ALA A 75 -9.10 -3.23 2.16
C ALA A 75 -8.48 -2.24 1.14
N ILE A 76 -7.22 -1.84 1.37
CA ILE A 76 -6.48 -0.97 0.45
C ILE A 76 -6.15 -1.69 -0.85
N LEU A 77 -5.68 -2.93 -0.79
CA LEU A 77 -5.40 -3.73 -1.99
C LEU A 77 -6.64 -3.90 -2.86
N ASP A 78 -7.80 -4.18 -2.25
CA ASP A 78 -9.05 -4.34 -2.97
C ASP A 78 -9.49 -3.03 -3.62
N TYR A 79 -9.39 -1.90 -2.90
CA TYR A 79 -9.63 -0.57 -3.45
C TYR A 79 -8.73 -0.26 -4.66
N LEU A 80 -7.42 -0.51 -4.54
CA LEU A 80 -6.46 -0.26 -5.62
C LEU A 80 -6.72 -1.13 -6.85
N ARG A 81 -7.23 -2.36 -6.68
CA ARG A 81 -7.59 -3.23 -7.81
C ARG A 81 -8.84 -2.77 -8.54
N GLU A 82 -9.74 -2.07 -7.83
CA GLU A 82 -10.98 -1.53 -8.40
C GLU A 82 -10.78 -0.16 -9.05
N HIS A 83 -9.80 0.63 -8.58
CA HIS A 83 -9.65 2.04 -8.95
C HIS A 83 -8.29 2.42 -9.59
N GLY A 84 -7.29 1.54 -9.57
CA GLY A 84 -5.91 1.79 -10.04
C GLY A 84 -5.50 1.08 -11.33
#